data_AF-W1XN13-F1
#
_entry.id   AF-W1XN13-F1
#
_cell.length_a   1.000
_cell.length_b   1.000
_cell.length_c   1.000
_cell.angle_alpha   90.00
_cell.angle_beta   90.00
_cell.angle_gamma   90.00
#
_symmetry.space_group_name_H-M   'P 1'
#
loop_
_entity.id
_entity.type
_entity.pdbx_description
1 polymer ?
#
loop_
_entity_poly.entity_id
_entity_poly.type
_entity_poly.pdbx_seq_one_letter_code
_entity_poly.pdbx_strand_id
1 'polypeptide(L)'
;LEPGEDVYQLSGNDLALRLNTESHQERITELDSHLKQFRFFWDGMPMQPQIGVSYCYVRSPVNHIYLLLGELNTVAELSIVTNTPENMQRRGAMYLQRELKDKVAMM
;
A
#
# COMPACT_ATOMS: atom_id res chain seq x y z
N LEU A 1 7.98 7.04 -12.57
CA LEU A 1 7.59 5.62 -12.63
C LEU A 1 8.44 4.96 -13.68
N GLU A 2 9.01 3.82 -13.36
CA GLU A 2 9.77 3.01 -14.31
C GLU A 2 8.81 2.26 -15.26
N PRO A 3 9.32 1.72 -16.38
CA PRO A 3 8.55 0.79 -17.19
C PRO A 3 8.04 -0.38 -16.34
N GLY A 4 6.76 -0.72 -16.51
CA GLY A 4 6.13 -1.79 -15.73
C GLY A 4 5.62 -1.34 -14.35
N GLU A 5 5.50 -0.04 -14.13
CA GLU A 5 4.94 0.53 -12.90
C GLU A 5 3.74 1.41 -13.19
N ASP A 6 2.86 1.53 -12.22
CA ASP A 6 1.60 2.21 -12.44
C ASP A 6 0.98 2.71 -11.15
N VAL A 7 0.05 3.65 -11.29
CA VAL A 7 -0.71 4.25 -10.18
C VAL A 7 -2.19 4.07 -10.48
N TYR A 8 -2.89 3.47 -9.53
CA TYR A 8 -4.32 3.22 -9.61
C TYR A 8 -5.03 4.02 -8.54
N GLN A 9 -6.08 4.73 -8.91
CA GLN A 9 -6.99 5.32 -7.95
C GLN A 9 -7.94 4.23 -7.45
N LEU A 10 -7.99 4.04 -6.14
CA LEU A 10 -8.98 3.18 -5.50
C LEU A 10 -10.25 3.98 -5.19
N SER A 11 -11.31 3.29 -4.78
CA SER A 11 -12.51 3.97 -4.31
C SER A 11 -12.19 4.85 -3.09
N GLY A 12 -12.55 6.12 -3.15
CA GLY A 12 -12.28 7.08 -2.07
C GLY A 12 -11.04 7.93 -2.36
N ASN A 13 -10.21 8.13 -1.33
CA ASN A 13 -9.03 9.01 -1.37
C ASN A 13 -7.72 8.23 -1.47
N ASP A 14 -7.79 6.93 -1.74
CA ASP A 14 -6.65 6.03 -1.68
C ASP A 14 -6.03 5.82 -3.07
N LEU A 15 -4.70 5.71 -3.10
CA LEU A 15 -3.93 5.40 -4.30
C LEU A 15 -3.19 4.07 -4.08
N ALA A 16 -3.26 3.18 -5.05
CA ALA A 16 -2.44 1.98 -5.11
C ALA A 16 -1.31 2.17 -6.11
N LEU A 17 -0.08 1.88 -5.68
CA LEU A 17 1.08 1.94 -6.57
C LEU A 17 1.59 0.53 -6.83
N ARG A 18 1.74 0.17 -8.11
CA ARG A 18 2.46 -1.03 -8.52
C ARG A 18 3.90 -0.66 -8.81
N LEU A 19 4.80 -1.11 -7.94
CA LEU A 19 6.23 -0.87 -8.05
C LEU A 19 6.95 -2.15 -8.49
N ASN A 20 8.03 -2.01 -9.24
CA ASN A 20 8.97 -3.09 -9.50
C ASN A 20 9.62 -3.57 -8.18
N THR A 21 10.07 -4.84 -8.14
CA THR A 21 10.57 -5.46 -6.90
C THR A 21 12.01 -5.05 -6.56
N GLU A 22 12.75 -4.52 -7.53
CA GLU A 22 14.14 -4.09 -7.36
C GLU A 22 14.23 -2.88 -6.42
N SER A 23 15.17 -2.93 -5.47
CA SER A 23 15.42 -1.87 -4.47
C SER A 23 14.19 -1.34 -3.72
N HIS A 24 13.15 -2.18 -3.57
CA HIS A 24 11.87 -1.77 -3.01
C HIS A 24 11.96 -1.10 -1.64
N GLN A 25 12.88 -1.51 -0.77
CA GLN A 25 12.96 -1.00 0.60
C GLN A 25 13.42 0.47 0.62
N GLU A 26 14.45 0.79 -0.15
CA GLU A 26 14.92 2.16 -0.34
C GLU A 26 13.83 3.01 -0.96
N ARG A 27 13.17 2.46 -1.98
CA ARG A 27 12.14 3.18 -2.72
C ARG A 27 10.88 3.49 -1.91
N ILE A 28 10.48 2.58 -1.02
CA ILE A 28 9.38 2.81 -0.06
C ILE A 28 9.78 3.92 0.92
N THR A 29 11.02 3.93 1.40
CA THR A 29 11.52 4.97 2.31
C THR A 29 11.62 6.33 1.64
N GLU A 30 12.07 6.39 0.38
CA GLU A 30 12.09 7.61 -0.42
C GLU A 30 10.68 8.13 -0.67
N LEU A 31 9.74 7.24 -1.04
CA LEU A 31 8.34 7.59 -1.27
C LEU A 31 7.70 8.18 0.00
N ASP A 32 7.87 7.52 1.14
CA ASP A 32 7.38 8.02 2.44
C ASP A 32 7.95 9.40 2.78
N SER A 33 9.26 9.57 2.59
CA SER A 33 9.93 10.86 2.83
C SER A 33 9.38 11.96 1.91
N HIS A 34 9.14 11.65 0.64
CA HIS A 34 8.55 12.59 -0.32
C HIS A 34 7.10 12.94 0.05
N LEU A 35 6.28 11.95 0.42
CA LEU A 35 4.89 12.15 0.82
C LEU A 35 4.77 13.02 2.08
N LYS A 36 5.68 12.87 3.05
CA LYS A 36 5.72 13.72 4.26
C LYS A 36 6.01 15.21 3.96
N GLN A 37 6.69 15.49 2.86
CA GLN A 37 6.97 16.85 2.39
C GLN A 37 5.80 17.45 1.61
N PHE A 38 4.85 16.63 1.14
CA PHE A 38 3.72 17.10 0.37
C PHE A 38 2.89 18.13 1.14
N ARG A 39 2.45 19.17 0.42
CA ARG A 39 1.54 20.21 0.91
C ARG A 39 0.45 20.39 -0.11
N PHE A 40 -0.78 20.26 0.35
CA PHE A 40 -1.96 20.57 -0.45
C PHE A 40 -2.29 22.06 -0.26
N PHE A 41 -2.37 22.81 -1.35
CA PHE A 41 -2.74 24.23 -1.27
C PHE A 41 -4.24 24.39 -1.54
N TRP A 42 -4.95 24.95 -0.56
CA TRP A 42 -6.36 25.29 -0.70
C TRP A 42 -6.53 26.77 -0.41
N ASP A 43 -6.99 27.53 -1.42
CA ASP A 43 -7.21 28.98 -1.31
C ASP A 43 -5.98 29.75 -0.75
N GLY A 44 -4.79 29.38 -1.22
CA GLY A 44 -3.52 29.96 -0.77
C GLY A 44 -3.01 29.45 0.58
N MET A 45 -3.79 28.67 1.32
CA MET A 45 -3.38 28.08 2.59
C MET A 45 -2.76 26.68 2.38
N PRO A 46 -1.51 26.44 2.83
CA PRO A 46 -0.91 25.11 2.78
C PRO A 46 -1.49 24.22 3.90
N MET A 47 -2.06 23.10 3.52
CA MET A 47 -2.50 22.03 4.42
C MET A 47 -1.57 20.83 4.27
N GLN A 48 -1.19 20.24 5.40
CA GLN A 48 -0.45 18.99 5.43
C GLN A 48 -1.43 17.84 5.66
N PRO A 49 -1.82 17.08 4.62
CA PRO A 49 -2.66 15.91 4.81
C PRO A 49 -1.91 14.84 5.60
N GLN A 50 -2.64 14.08 6.40
CA GLN A 50 -2.13 12.84 6.98
C GLN A 50 -2.16 11.77 5.90
N ILE A 51 -0.98 11.27 5.52
CA ILE A 51 -0.82 10.23 4.51
C ILE A 51 -0.25 9.00 5.20
N GLY A 52 -0.99 7.90 5.15
CA GLY A 52 -0.53 6.59 5.57
C GLY A 52 0.06 5.82 4.40
N VAL A 53 1.11 5.02 4.65
CA VAL A 53 1.75 4.20 3.62
C VAL A 53 1.79 2.76 4.09
N SER A 54 1.13 1.88 3.35
CA SER A 54 1.28 0.44 3.52
C SER A 54 1.82 -0.19 2.25
N TYR A 55 2.50 -1.33 2.40
CA TYR A 55 3.04 -2.06 1.27
C TYR A 55 3.00 -3.56 1.47
N CYS A 56 2.93 -4.29 0.36
CA CYS A 56 3.11 -5.72 0.34
C CYS A 56 3.77 -6.18 -0.96
N TYR A 57 4.50 -7.29 -0.87
CA TYR A 57 4.92 -8.10 -2.01
C TYR A 57 3.83 -9.07 -2.43
N VAL A 58 3.59 -9.13 -3.73
CA VAL A 58 2.70 -10.13 -4.32
C VAL A 58 3.53 -11.11 -5.16
N ARG A 59 3.23 -12.40 -5.05
CA ARG A 59 3.78 -13.44 -5.93
C ARG A 59 2.69 -13.89 -6.88
N SER A 60 2.99 -13.98 -8.16
CA SER A 60 2.06 -14.49 -9.17
C SER A 60 1.79 -15.99 -8.94
N PRO A 61 0.54 -16.47 -9.16
CA PRO A 61 -0.65 -15.71 -9.52
C PRO A 61 -1.29 -15.02 -8.29
N VAL A 62 -1.74 -13.78 -8.47
CA VAL A 62 -2.48 -13.05 -7.44
C VAL A 62 -3.97 -13.29 -7.62
N ASN A 63 -4.53 -14.19 -6.81
CA ASN A 63 -5.97 -14.39 -6.75
C ASN A 63 -6.58 -13.37 -5.77
N HIS A 64 -7.75 -12.82 -6.10
CA HIS A 64 -8.51 -11.91 -5.23
C HIS A 64 -7.75 -10.65 -4.77
N ILE A 65 -7.07 -9.95 -5.69
CA ILE A 65 -6.28 -8.74 -5.40
C ILE A 65 -7.06 -7.66 -4.60
N TYR A 66 -8.38 -7.57 -4.78
CA TYR A 66 -9.24 -6.64 -4.05
C TYR A 66 -9.24 -6.86 -2.53
N LEU A 67 -9.09 -8.10 -2.06
CA LEU A 67 -8.97 -8.39 -0.61
C LEU A 67 -7.63 -7.89 -0.06
N LEU A 68 -6.54 -8.09 -0.81
CA LEU A 68 -5.22 -7.58 -0.43
C LEU A 68 -5.20 -6.06 -0.39
N LEU A 69 -5.84 -5.40 -1.35
CA LEU A 69 -5.97 -3.93 -1.37
C LEU A 69 -6.79 -3.41 -0.18
N GLY A 70 -7.88 -4.09 0.18
CA GLY A 70 -8.68 -3.73 1.36
C GLY A 70 -7.87 -3.81 2.66
N GLU A 71 -7.11 -4.89 2.85
CA GLU A 71 -6.24 -5.04 4.01
C GLU A 71 -5.08 -4.04 4.03
N LEU A 72 -4.48 -3.76 2.85
CA LEU A 72 -3.49 -2.69 2.73
C LEU A 72 -4.05 -1.36 3.19
N ASN A 73 -5.33 -1.06 2.90
CA ASN A 73 -5.95 0.18 3.35
C ASN A 73 -6.00 0.27 4.89
N THR A 74 -6.50 -0.79 5.54
CA THR A 74 -6.52 -0.88 7.01
C THR A 74 -5.12 -0.72 7.62
N VAL A 75 -4.09 -1.25 6.96
CA VAL A 75 -2.69 -1.12 7.40
C VAL A 75 -2.15 0.30 7.14
N ALA A 76 -2.59 0.98 6.08
CA ALA A 76 -2.20 2.36 5.80
C ALA A 76 -2.76 3.31 6.86
N GLU A 77 -3.98 3.10 7.35
CA GLU A 77 -4.53 3.87 8.46
C GLU A 77 -3.68 3.75 9.74
N LEU A 78 -3.15 2.55 10.03
CA LEU A 78 -2.21 2.37 11.15
C LEU A 78 -0.90 3.12 10.92
N SER A 79 -0.39 3.13 9.68
CA SER A 79 0.85 3.84 9.31
C SER A 79 0.77 5.34 9.63
N ILE A 80 -0.42 5.94 9.61
CA ILE A 80 -0.63 7.33 10.05
C ILE A 80 -0.22 7.51 11.52
N VAL A 81 -0.54 6.53 12.37
CA VAL A 81 -0.24 6.57 13.81
C VAL A 81 1.23 6.25 14.08
N THR A 82 1.78 5.24 13.41
CA THR A 82 3.20 4.86 13.60
C THR A 82 4.16 5.82 12.91
N ASN A 83 3.67 6.63 11.98
CA ASN A 83 4.43 7.56 11.15
C ASN A 83 5.57 6.86 10.39
N THR A 84 5.39 5.58 10.08
CA THR A 84 6.34 4.74 9.35
C THR A 84 5.59 3.87 8.34
N PRO A 85 6.17 3.58 7.17
CA PRO A 85 5.55 2.68 6.21
C PRO A 85 5.35 1.29 6.79
N GLU A 86 4.12 0.78 6.72
CA GLU A 86 3.75 -0.48 7.34
C GLU A 86 3.81 -1.66 6.36
N ASN A 87 4.52 -2.70 6.76
CA ASN A 87 4.67 -3.93 5.98
C ASN A 87 3.57 -4.93 6.35
N MET A 88 2.69 -5.23 5.40
CA MET A 88 1.57 -6.15 5.63
C MET A 88 2.03 -7.59 5.94
N GLN A 89 3.12 -8.09 5.34
CA GLN A 89 3.63 -9.44 5.60
C GLN A 89 4.11 -9.64 7.04
N ARG A 90 4.64 -8.58 7.68
CA ARG A 90 5.07 -8.66 9.09
C ARG A 90 3.90 -8.90 10.05
N ARG A 91 2.66 -8.62 9.61
CA ARG A 91 1.43 -8.82 10.39
C ARG A 91 0.68 -10.13 10.11
N GLY A 92 1.24 -11.04 9.31
CA GLY A 92 0.67 -12.39 9.11
C GLY A 92 -0.13 -12.59 7.81
N ALA A 93 0.02 -11.74 6.80
CA ALA A 93 -0.65 -11.88 5.49
C ALA A 93 -0.34 -13.18 4.73
N MET A 94 0.75 -13.87 5.07
CA MET A 94 1.03 -15.23 4.57
C MET A 94 -0.04 -16.24 5.01
N TYR A 95 -0.67 -16.04 6.19
CA TYR A 95 -1.80 -16.87 6.62
C TYR A 95 -3.05 -16.56 5.81
N LEU A 96 -3.36 -15.29 5.51
CA LEU A 96 -4.55 -14.93 4.74
C LEU A 96 -4.50 -15.41 3.28
N GLN A 97 -3.37 -15.29 2.59
CA GLN A 97 -3.25 -15.84 1.22
C GLN A 97 -3.40 -17.36 1.20
N ARG A 98 -2.92 -18.05 2.25
CA ARG A 98 -3.03 -19.50 2.38
C ARG A 98 -4.44 -19.93 2.78
N GLU A 99 -5.06 -19.25 3.74
CA GLU A 99 -6.41 -19.52 4.22
C GLU A 99 -7.48 -19.18 3.17
N LEU A 100 -7.29 -18.12 2.39
CA LEU A 100 -8.13 -17.82 1.23
C LEU A 100 -7.99 -18.88 0.14
N LYS A 101 -6.75 -19.33 -0.15
CA LYS A 101 -6.51 -20.43 -1.08
C LYS A 101 -7.21 -21.72 -0.63
N ASP A 102 -7.14 -22.02 0.67
CA ASP A 102 -7.74 -23.23 1.25
C ASP A 102 -9.28 -23.15 1.27
N LYS A 103 -9.87 -21.97 1.53
CA LYS A 103 -11.33 -21.76 1.48
C LYS A 103 -11.91 -21.84 0.07
N VAL A 104 -11.18 -21.36 -0.95
CA VAL A 104 -11.62 -21.43 -2.36
C VAL A 104 -11.44 -22.84 -2.94
N ALA A 105 -10.46 -23.62 -2.49
CA ALA A 105 -10.29 -25.02 -2.90
C ALA A 105 -11.36 -25.98 -2.35
N MET A 106 -12.16 -25.53 -1.38
CA MET A 106 -13.27 -26.29 -0.78
C MET A 106 -14.65 -25.95 -1.39
N MET A 107 -14.71 -25.07 -2.40
CA MET A 107 -15.90 -24.85 -3.25
C MET A 107 -15.69 -25.50 -4.61
#